data_AF-A0AA40VVZ1-F1
#
_entry.id   AF-A0AA40VVZ1-F1
#
_cell.length_a   1.000
_cell.length_b   1.000
_cell.length_c   1.000
_cell.angle_alpha   90.00
_cell.angle_beta   90.00
_cell.angle_gamma   90.00
#
_symmetry.space_group_name_H-M   'P 1'
#
loop_
_entity.id
_entity.type
_entity.pdbx_description
1 polymer ?
#
loop_
_entity_poly.entity_id
_entity_poly.type
_entity_poly.pdbx_seq_one_letter_code
_entity_poly.pdbx_strand_id
1 'polypeptide(L)'
;MTTTDLVTYYGQTSRIDQLVDKYGACLEQINRETKLLLRMALTHYVFMQQKCNPDNYSVTEPLRDALFVRFVCEDIPRILYDICSLLQGLTVDEAETLLEALQHQIRWGNARTIVNH
;
A
#
# COMPACT_ATOMS: atom_id res chain seq x y z
N MET A 1 -12.05 19.74 20.45
CA MET A 1 -12.27 18.33 20.10
C MET A 1 -11.80 18.14 18.66
N THR A 2 -10.58 17.67 18.48
CA THR A 2 -10.05 17.30 17.16
C THR A 2 -10.57 15.91 16.85
N THR A 3 -11.61 15.81 16.03
CA THR A 3 -11.92 14.58 15.30
C THR A 3 -10.70 14.27 14.45
N THR A 4 -9.88 13.34 14.90
CA THR A 4 -8.96 12.61 14.04
C THR A 4 -9.84 11.96 13.00
N ASP A 5 -9.83 12.49 11.77
CA ASP A 5 -10.49 11.88 10.61
C ASP A 5 -9.84 10.51 10.39
N LEU A 6 -10.37 9.52 11.11
CA LEU A 6 -10.04 8.12 10.96
C LEU A 6 -10.51 7.73 9.57
N VAL A 7 -9.54 7.49 8.69
CA VAL A 7 -9.78 6.94 7.36
C VAL A 7 -10.55 5.65 7.55
N THR A 8 -11.81 5.66 7.14
CA THR A 8 -12.67 4.50 7.18
C THR A 8 -12.27 3.62 6.00
N TYR A 9 -11.60 2.51 6.27
CA TYR A 9 -11.37 1.48 5.25
C TYR A 9 -12.75 0.94 4.86
N TYR A 10 -13.20 1.22 3.64
CA TYR A 10 -14.42 0.65 3.10
C TYR A 10 -14.17 -0.81 2.74
N GLY A 11 -14.22 -1.69 3.75
CA GLY A 11 -13.91 -3.11 3.63
C GLY A 11 -12.77 -3.53 4.56
N GLN A 12 -13.01 -3.48 5.87
CA GLN A 12 -12.04 -3.96 6.87
C GLN A 12 -11.99 -5.49 6.83
N THR A 13 -10.88 -6.04 6.37
CA THR A 13 -10.63 -7.49 6.34
C THR A 13 -9.49 -7.86 7.29
N SER A 14 -9.40 -9.13 7.68
CA SER A 14 -8.39 -9.61 8.62
C SER A 14 -6.94 -9.33 8.18
N ARG A 15 -6.71 -9.12 6.88
CA ARG A 15 -5.39 -8.74 6.34
C ARG A 15 -5.08 -7.26 6.53
N ILE A 16 -6.09 -6.40 6.35
CA ILE A 16 -5.98 -4.96 6.65
C ILE A 16 -5.78 -4.76 8.15
N ASP A 17 -6.45 -5.55 8.99
CA ASP A 17 -6.25 -5.54 10.44
C ASP A 17 -4.81 -5.92 10.83
N GLN A 18 -4.24 -6.98 10.23
CA GLN A 18 -2.84 -7.36 10.48
C GLN A 18 -1.84 -6.30 10.01
N LEU A 19 -2.13 -5.63 8.91
CA LEU A 19 -1.32 -4.53 8.39
C LEU A 19 -1.38 -3.30 9.32
N VAL A 20 -2.58 -3.01 9.84
CA VAL A 20 -2.84 -1.97 10.84
C VAL A 20 -2.15 -2.29 12.17
N ASP A 21 -2.24 -3.52 12.66
CA ASP A 21 -1.60 -3.95 13.90
C ASP A 21 -0.07 -3.80 13.82
N LYS A 22 0.51 -4.08 12.66
CA LYS A 22 1.97 -4.06 12.47
C LYS A 22 2.53 -2.68 12.16
N TYR A 23 1.82 -1.83 11.43
CA TYR A 23 2.33 -0.55 10.93
C TYR A 23 1.50 0.68 11.40
N GLY A 24 0.55 0.45 12.29
CA GLY A 24 -0.36 1.45 12.87
C GLY A 24 -1.69 1.58 12.12
N ALA A 25 -2.71 2.11 12.82
CA ALA A 25 -4.09 2.33 12.39
C ALA A 25 -4.26 2.92 10.99
N CYS A 26 -3.24 3.62 10.50
CA CYS A 26 -3.20 4.26 9.20
C CYS A 26 -1.81 4.15 8.56
N LEU A 27 -1.13 3.00 8.66
CA LEU A 27 0.25 2.86 8.14
C LEU A 27 1.15 4.03 8.56
N GLU A 28 0.90 4.62 9.73
CA GLU A 28 1.47 5.92 10.13
C GLU A 28 2.97 5.79 10.37
N GLN A 29 3.41 4.58 10.68
CA GLN A 29 4.81 4.23 10.87
C GLN A 29 5.56 4.10 9.54
N ILE A 30 4.85 4.10 8.40
CA ILE A 30 5.44 4.03 7.07
C ILE A 30 5.74 5.44 6.56
N ASN A 31 6.96 5.64 6.06
CA ASN A 31 7.36 6.91 5.45
C ASN A 31 6.65 7.16 4.10
N ARG A 32 6.66 8.42 3.65
CA ARG A 32 5.96 8.82 2.42
C ARG A 32 6.44 8.05 1.18
N GLU A 33 7.73 7.82 1.07
CA GLU A 33 8.33 7.10 -0.06
C GLU A 33 7.83 5.67 -0.16
N THR A 34 7.86 4.91 0.95
CA THR A 34 7.34 3.54 1.00
C THR A 34 5.85 3.50 0.70
N LYS A 35 5.06 4.50 1.14
CA LYS A 35 3.64 4.62 0.76
C LYS A 35 3.44 4.82 -0.75
N LEU A 36 4.29 5.62 -1.40
CA LEU A 36 4.25 5.82 -2.85
C LEU A 36 4.65 4.56 -3.62
N LEU A 37 5.69 3.86 -3.16
CA LEU A 37 6.12 2.58 -3.74
C LEU A 37 5.04 1.51 -3.58
N LEU A 38 4.42 1.40 -2.40
CA LEU A 38 3.31 0.49 -2.16
C LEU A 38 2.11 0.78 -3.07
N ARG A 39 1.81 2.07 -3.27
CA ARG A 39 0.75 2.49 -4.19
C ARG A 39 1.05 2.07 -5.63
N MET A 40 2.30 2.23 -6.10
CA MET A 40 2.70 1.74 -7.43
C MET A 40 2.56 0.22 -7.54
N ALA A 41 2.99 -0.52 -6.50
CA ALA A 41 2.92 -1.99 -6.48
C ALA A 41 1.47 -2.49 -6.56
N LEU A 42 0.57 -1.92 -5.75
CA LEU A 42 -0.86 -2.25 -5.75
C LEU A 42 -1.55 -1.86 -7.07
N THR A 43 -1.20 -0.70 -7.65
CA THR A 43 -1.74 -0.28 -8.96
C THR A 43 -1.33 -1.26 -10.05
N HIS A 44 -0.07 -1.69 -10.04
CA HIS A 44 0.42 -2.68 -10.98
C HIS A 44 -0.25 -4.05 -10.78
N TYR A 45 -0.41 -4.48 -9.54
CA TYR A 45 -1.14 -5.69 -9.18
C TYR A 45 -2.57 -5.69 -9.75
N VAL A 46 -3.36 -4.65 -9.48
CA VAL A 46 -4.75 -4.55 -9.98
C VAL A 46 -4.79 -4.59 -11.51
N PHE A 47 -3.89 -3.86 -12.17
CA PHE A 47 -3.84 -3.82 -13.63
C PHE A 47 -3.49 -5.19 -14.25
N MET A 48 -2.56 -5.91 -13.64
CA MET A 48 -2.13 -7.22 -14.11
C MET A 48 -3.15 -8.31 -13.77
N GLN A 49 -3.83 -8.23 -12.64
CA GLN A 49 -4.99 -9.08 -12.31
C GLN A 49 -6.12 -8.96 -13.33
N GLN A 50 -6.33 -7.77 -13.91
CA GLN A 50 -7.33 -7.56 -14.97
C GLN A 50 -6.86 -8.06 -16.34
N LYS A 51 -5.55 -8.10 -16.61
CA LYS A 51 -4.98 -8.47 -17.92
C LYS A 51 -4.49 -9.91 -18.02
N CYS A 52 -4.12 -10.51 -16.91
CA CYS A 52 -3.61 -11.87 -16.80
C CYS A 52 -4.60 -12.73 -16.01
N ASN A 53 -4.43 -14.06 -16.06
CA ASN A 53 -5.26 -14.95 -15.26
C ASN A 53 -5.07 -14.62 -13.75
N PRO A 54 -6.15 -14.31 -13.00
CA PRO A 54 -6.09 -13.92 -11.59
C PRO A 54 -5.29 -14.88 -10.70
N ASP A 55 -5.30 -16.16 -11.05
CA ASP A 55 -4.62 -17.22 -10.29
C ASP A 55 -3.08 -17.14 -10.40
N ASN A 56 -2.55 -16.41 -11.37
CA ASN A 56 -1.12 -16.43 -11.71
C ASN A 56 -0.34 -15.18 -11.30
N TYR A 57 -0.99 -14.10 -10.87
CA TYR A 57 -0.29 -12.83 -10.62
C TYR A 57 -0.51 -12.31 -9.20
N SER A 58 0.41 -12.56 -8.28
CA SER A 58 0.28 -12.16 -6.88
C SER A 58 0.76 -10.72 -6.59
N VAL A 59 0.39 -10.17 -5.42
CA VAL A 59 0.78 -8.81 -4.99
C VAL A 59 2.30 -8.63 -4.79
N THR A 60 3.06 -9.72 -4.70
CA THR A 60 4.53 -9.67 -4.62
C THR A 60 5.20 -9.68 -5.99
N GLU A 61 4.48 -10.08 -7.06
CA GLU A 61 5.01 -10.11 -8.42
C GLU A 61 5.38 -8.73 -8.98
N PRO A 62 4.66 -7.63 -8.67
CA PRO A 62 5.09 -6.30 -9.04
C PRO A 62 6.52 -6.00 -8.62
N LEU A 63 6.98 -6.44 -7.44
CA LEU A 63 8.35 -6.18 -6.99
C LEU A 63 9.43 -6.86 -7.86
N ARG A 64 9.06 -7.95 -8.56
CA ARG A 64 9.94 -8.72 -9.44
C ARG A 64 9.82 -8.32 -10.91
N ASP A 65 8.77 -7.58 -11.25
CA ASP A 65 8.50 -7.18 -12.62
C ASP A 65 9.56 -6.20 -13.13
N ALA A 66 10.08 -6.45 -14.34
CA ALA A 66 11.15 -5.66 -14.92
C ALA A 66 10.74 -4.20 -15.15
N LEU A 67 9.45 -3.91 -15.40
CA LEU A 67 8.97 -2.53 -15.51
C LEU A 67 8.97 -1.86 -14.14
N PHE A 68 8.51 -2.54 -13.09
CA PHE A 68 8.52 -2.01 -11.73
C PHE A 68 9.95 -1.74 -11.23
N VAL A 69 10.86 -2.71 -11.39
CA VAL A 69 12.28 -2.56 -11.03
C VAL A 69 12.94 -1.41 -11.81
N ARG A 70 12.62 -1.26 -13.10
CA ARG A 70 13.13 -0.17 -13.93
C ARG A 70 12.57 1.20 -13.55
N PHE A 71 11.36 1.26 -12.98
CA PHE A 71 10.78 2.50 -12.45
C PHE A 71 11.39 2.89 -11.10
N VAL A 72 11.80 1.92 -10.27
CA VAL A 72 12.28 2.18 -8.91
C VAL A 72 13.80 2.40 -8.86
N CYS A 73 14.60 1.89 -9.81
CA CYS A 73 16.05 2.14 -10.02
C CYS A 73 17.01 1.95 -8.80
N GLU A 74 16.50 1.75 -7.59
CA GLU A 74 17.25 1.55 -6.35
C GLU A 74 16.78 0.29 -5.61
N ASP A 75 17.58 -0.14 -4.62
CA ASP A 75 17.28 -1.24 -3.73
C ASP A 75 15.89 -1.05 -3.10
N ILE A 76 14.94 -1.90 -3.50
CA ILE A 76 13.58 -1.88 -2.98
C ILE A 76 13.63 -1.98 -1.45
N PRO A 77 13.05 -1.03 -0.68
CA PRO A 77 13.11 -1.05 0.77
C PRO A 77 12.58 -2.37 1.33
N ARG A 78 13.31 -2.98 2.27
CA ARG A 78 12.91 -4.26 2.88
C ARG A 78 11.51 -4.22 3.49
N ILE A 79 11.13 -3.06 4.05
CA ILE A 79 9.79 -2.83 4.59
C ILE A 79 8.70 -3.04 3.53
N LEU A 80 8.95 -2.72 2.26
CA LEU A 80 7.99 -2.91 1.18
C LEU A 80 7.77 -4.41 0.90
N TYR A 81 8.84 -5.22 0.92
CA TYR A 81 8.73 -6.68 0.82
C TYR A 81 7.90 -7.27 1.95
N ASP A 82 8.13 -6.82 3.19
CA ASP A 82 7.40 -7.31 4.36
C ASP A 82 5.90 -6.97 4.25
N ILE A 83 5.57 -5.77 3.78
CA ILE A 83 4.19 -5.33 3.56
C ILE A 83 3.54 -6.15 2.44
N CYS A 84 4.17 -6.26 1.26
CA CYS A 84 3.62 -7.05 0.15
C CYS A 84 3.43 -8.53 0.53
N SER A 85 4.32 -9.08 1.37
CA SER A 85 4.18 -10.45 1.85
C SER A 85 2.97 -10.63 2.79
N LEU A 86 2.70 -9.67 3.67
CA LEU A 86 1.50 -9.67 4.53
C LEU A 86 0.20 -9.54 3.73
N LEU A 87 0.28 -8.78 2.65
CA LEU A 87 -0.83 -8.53 1.73
C LEU A 87 -1.04 -9.67 0.72
N GLN A 88 -0.29 -10.77 0.83
CA GLN A 88 -0.45 -11.91 -0.06
C GLN A 88 -1.88 -12.49 0.04
N GLY A 89 -2.50 -12.69 -1.12
CA GLY A 89 -3.88 -13.17 -1.22
C GLY A 89 -4.94 -12.09 -1.00
N LEU A 90 -4.58 -10.81 -1.11
CA LEU A 90 -5.53 -9.72 -1.31
C LEU A 90 -6.40 -9.96 -2.55
N THR A 91 -7.69 -9.67 -2.46
CA THR A 91 -8.54 -9.52 -3.65
C THR A 91 -8.25 -8.19 -4.35
N VAL A 92 -8.77 -8.04 -5.57
CA VAL A 92 -8.70 -6.76 -6.31
C VAL A 92 -9.41 -5.65 -5.53
N ASP A 93 -10.61 -5.92 -5.00
CA ASP A 93 -11.39 -4.94 -4.23
C ASP A 93 -10.63 -4.46 -2.98
N GLU A 94 -10.01 -5.38 -2.22
CA GLU A 94 -9.21 -5.01 -1.05
C GLU A 94 -7.98 -4.16 -1.44
N ALA A 95 -7.36 -4.46 -2.58
CA ALA A 95 -6.24 -3.67 -3.10
C ALA A 95 -6.69 -2.25 -3.51
N GLU A 96 -7.88 -2.10 -4.10
CA GLU A 96 -8.46 -0.79 -4.46
C GLU A 96 -8.82 0.03 -3.21
N THR A 97 -9.43 -0.59 -2.19
CA THR A 97 -9.67 0.08 -0.89
C THR A 97 -8.36 0.56 -0.26
N LEU A 98 -7.30 -0.24 -0.31
CA LEU A 98 -6.00 0.14 0.22
C LEU A 98 -5.36 1.28 -0.59
N LEU A 99 -5.55 1.30 -1.91
CA LEU A 99 -5.12 2.41 -2.78
C LEU A 99 -5.81 3.72 -2.40
N GLU A 100 -7.11 3.70 -2.12
CA GLU A 100 -7.86 4.87 -1.65
C GLU A 100 -7.34 5.37 -0.30
N ALA A 101 -7.13 4.45 0.65
CA ALA A 101 -6.61 4.78 1.97
C ALA A 101 -5.19 5.38 1.88
N LEU A 102 -4.31 4.79 1.07
CA LEU A 102 -2.97 5.30 0.81
C LEU A 102 -3.01 6.68 0.15
N GLN A 103 -3.89 6.88 -0.83
CA GLN A 103 -4.07 8.18 -1.48
C GLN A 103 -4.53 9.25 -0.47
N HIS A 104 -5.46 8.89 0.41
CA HIS A 104 -5.92 9.77 1.48
C HIS A 104 -4.76 10.14 2.41
N GLN A 105 -3.98 9.15 2.86
CA GLN A 105 -2.84 9.40 3.73
C GLN A 105 -1.72 10.19 3.06
N ILE A 106 -1.43 9.96 1.78
CA ILE A 106 -0.42 10.74 1.05
C ILE A 106 -0.83 12.22 0.96
N ARG A 107 -2.14 12.51 0.87
CA ARG A 107 -2.68 13.87 0.81
C ARG A 107 -2.84 14.53 2.18
N TRP A 108 -3.29 13.78 3.18
CA TRP A 108 -3.78 14.34 4.45
C TRP A 108 -3.19 13.69 5.72
N GLY A 109 -2.54 12.51 5.61
CA GLY A 109 -1.85 11.83 6.72
C GLY A 109 -0.33 12.09 6.70
N ASN A 110 0.34 12.11 7.85
CA ASN A 110 1.77 12.47 8.06
C ASN A 110 2.33 13.73 7.34
N ALA A 111 1.52 14.44 6.55
CA ALA A 111 1.88 15.65 5.82
C ALA A 111 1.75 16.92 6.68
N ARG A 112 1.26 16.80 7.93
CA ARG A 112 1.34 17.89 8.91
C ARG A 112 2.57 17.85 9.81
N THR A 113 3.39 16.79 9.75
CA THR A 113 4.55 16.66 10.63
C THR A 113 5.79 17.40 10.13
N ILE A 114 5.75 18.05 8.95
CA ILE A 114 6.87 18.87 8.46
C ILE A 114 6.36 20.19 7.85
N VAL A 115 5.70 21.01 8.66
CA VAL A 115 5.76 22.48 8.51
C VAL A 115 5.89 23.07 9.92
N ASN A 116 7.04 22.84 10.54
CA ASN A 116 7.55 23.66 11.63
C ASN A 116 9.00 23.96 11.29
N HIS A 117 9.20 25.05 10.54
CA HIS A 117 10.27 26.03 10.75
C HIS A 117 9.96 27.29 9.95
#